data_AF-A0A1M6YSS6-F1
#
_entry.id   AF-A0A1M6YSS6-F1
#
_cell.length_a   1.000
_cell.length_b   1.000
_cell.length_c   1.000
_cell.angle_alpha   90.00
_cell.angle_beta   90.00
_cell.angle_gamma   90.00
#
_symmetry.space_group_name_H-M   'P 1'
#
loop_
_entity.id
_entity.type
_entity.pdbx_description
1 polymer ?
#
loop_
_entity_poly.entity_id
_entity_poly.type
_entity_poly.pdbx_seq_one_letter_code
_entity_poly.pdbx_strand_id
1 'polypeptide(L)' 'MGVITDLFFAIGDFCKWTFENLLSPIGVIFGWLFTFIGIALMGWWLNKLAKFGNDNEKKYDEI' A
#
# COMPACT_ATOMS: atom_id res chain seq x y z
N MET A 1 19.55 -9.44 39.97
CA MET A 1 18.29 -9.74 39.24
C MET A 1 18.42 -11.16 38.70
N GLY A 2 17.40 -12.00 38.87
CA GLY A 2 17.50 -13.44 38.60
C GLY A 2 17.55 -13.78 37.11
N VAL A 3 18.07 -14.97 36.79
CA VAL A 3 18.20 -15.54 35.44
C VAL A 3 16.88 -15.51 34.65
N ILE A 4 15.75 -15.66 35.34
CA ILE A 4 14.41 -15.61 34.74
C ILE A 4 14.12 -14.22 34.15
N THR A 5 14.49 -13.15 34.86
CA THR A 5 14.26 -11.78 34.40
C THR A 5 15.08 -11.46 33.16
N ASP A 6 16.32 -11.94 33.11
CA ASP A 6 17.24 -11.77 31.96
C ASP A 6 16.73 -12.48 30.70
N LEU A 7 16.14 -13.67 30.87
CA LEU A 7 15.50 -14.43 29.79
C LEU A 7 14.30 -13.69 29.17
N PHE A 8 13.48 -13.04 29.99
CA PHE A 8 12.36 -12.22 29.50
C PHE A 8 12.84 -10.96 28.77
N PHE A 9 13.92 -10.32 29.24
CA PHE A 9 14.52 -9.19 28.53
C PHE A 9 15.10 -9.61 27.18
N ALA A 10 15.81 -10.73 27.11
CA ALA A 10 16.38 -11.24 25.86
C ALA A 10 15.30 -11.59 24.82
N ILE A 11 14.19 -12.19 25.24
CA ILE A 11 13.05 -12.48 24.35
C ILE A 11 12.37 -11.17 23.90
N GLY A 12 12.23 -10.20 24.79
CA GLY A 12 11.71 -8.88 24.47
C GLY A 12 12.56 -8.16 23.42
N ASP A 13 13.89 -8.19 23.57
CA ASP A 13 14.83 -7.61 22.61
C ASP A 13 14.80 -8.33 21.25
N PHE A 14 14.67 -9.64 21.24
CA PHE A 14 14.51 -10.40 19.99
C PHE A 14 13.21 -10.03 19.25
N CYS A 15 12.10 -9.92 19.98
CA CYS A 15 10.82 -9.47 19.42
C CYS A 15 10.92 -8.04 18.88
N LYS A 16 11.56 -7.13 19.61
CA LYS A 16 11.78 -5.75 19.18
C LYS A 16 12.61 -5.67 17.91
N TRP A 17 13.72 -6.42 17.86
CA TRP A 17 14.57 -6.51 16.67
C TRP A 17 13.80 -7.05 15.45
N THR A 18 12.98 -8.08 15.65
CA THR A 18 12.16 -8.67 14.57
C THR A 18 11.13 -7.68 14.04
N PHE A 19 10.47 -6.90 14.91
CA PHE A 19 9.53 -5.87 14.49
C PHE A 19 10.21 -4.73 13.72
N GLU A 20 11.34 -4.24 14.22
CA GLU A 20 12.07 -3.11 13.62
C GLU A 20 12.73 -3.48 12.29
N ASN A 21 13.26 -4.70 12.15
CA ASN A 21 14.05 -5.08 10.97
C ASN A 21 13.28 -5.90 9.93
N LEU A 22 12.18 -6.56 10.29
CA LEU A 22 11.36 -7.32 9.34
C LEU A 22 10.02 -6.65 9.11
N LEU A 23 9.23 -6.45 10.16
CA LEU A 23 7.84 -6.03 9.97
C LEU A 23 7.72 -4.57 9.50
N SER A 24 8.49 -3.66 10.08
CA SER A 24 8.45 -2.24 9.71
C SER A 24 8.87 -1.99 8.25
N PRO A 25 9.99 -2.54 7.74
CA PRO A 25 10.38 -2.36 6.34
C PRO A 25 9.39 -2.99 5.36
N ILE A 26 8.87 -4.18 5.68
CA ILE A 26 7.83 -4.84 4.87
C ILE A 26 6.58 -3.95 4.81
N GLY A 27 6.11 -3.44 5.95
CA GLY A 27 4.95 -2.56 6.01
C GLY A 27 5.10 -1.30 5.15
N VAL A 28 6.28 -0.67 5.17
CA VAL A 28 6.57 0.52 4.35
C VAL A 28 6.55 0.17 2.85
N ILE A 29 7.21 -0.92 2.45
CA ILE A 29 7.29 -1.35 1.04
C ILE A 29 5.89 -1.67 0.50
N PHE A 30 5.11 -2.46 1.23
CA PHE A 30 3.74 -2.80 0.83
C PHE A 30 2.83 -1.57 0.82
N GLY A 31 3.00 -0.64 1.77
CA GLY A 31 2.25 0.64 1.79
C GLY A 31 2.46 1.46 0.52
N TRP A 32 3.71 1.61 0.08
CA TRP A 32 4.03 2.27 -1.19
C TRP A 32 3.48 1.53 -2.40
N LEU A 33 3.61 0.20 -2.42
CA LEU A 33 3.10 -0.64 -3.50
C LEU A 33 1.58 -0.49 -3.67
N PHE A 34 0.81 -0.55 -2.57
CA PHE A 34 -0.62 -0.33 -2.61
C PHE A 34 -1.00 1.09 -3.05
N THR A 35 -0.21 2.09 -2.66
CA THR A 35 -0.42 3.47 -3.09
C THR A 35 -0.25 3.62 -4.59
N PHE A 36 0.82 3.06 -5.18
CA PHE A 36 1.03 3.09 -6.63
C PHE A 36 -0.07 2.35 -7.38
N ILE A 37 -0.51 1.19 -6.89
CA ILE A 37 -1.63 0.44 -7.48
C ILE A 37 -2.92 1.26 -7.42
N GLY A 38 -3.22 1.90 -6.29
CA GLY A 38 -4.40 2.75 -6.14
C GLY A 38 -4.40 3.91 -7.12
N ILE A 39 -3.27 4.62 -7.26
CA ILE A 39 -3.12 5.71 -8.23
C ILE A 39 -3.29 5.21 -9.67
N ALA A 40 -2.69 4.08 -10.02
CA ALA A 40 -2.81 3.49 -11.35
C ALA A 40 -4.26 3.12 -11.70
N LEU A 41 -4.98 2.51 -10.75
CA LEU A 41 -6.40 2.16 -10.91
C LEU A 41 -7.27 3.42 -11.04
N MET A 42 -7.02 4.45 -10.24
CA MET A 42 -7.71 5.74 -10.36
C MET A 42 -7.45 6.38 -11.74
N GLY A 43 -6.20 6.40 -12.20
CA GLY A 43 -5.85 6.90 -13.52
C GLY A 43 -6.53 6.12 -14.65
N TRP A 44 -6.59 4.79 -14.55
CA TRP A 44 -7.33 3.95 -15.49
C TRP A 44 -8.83 4.25 -15.49
N TRP A 45 -9.42 4.43 -14.30
CA TRP A 45 -10.84 4.76 -14.16
C TRP A 45 -11.18 6.13 -14.75
N LEU A 46 -10.37 7.15 -14.48
CA LEU A 46 -10.53 8.48 -15.06
C LEU A 46 -10.42 8.46 -16.59
N ASN A 47 -9.48 7.67 -17.15
CA ASN A 47 -9.37 7.48 -18.59
C ASN A 47 -10.64 6.82 -19.17
N LYS A 48 -11.19 5.81 -18.49
CA LYS A 48 -12.45 5.20 -18.87
C LYS A 48 -13.60 6.21 -18.87
N LEU A 49 -13.74 7.02 -17.83
CA LEU A 49 -14.76 8.07 -17.76
C LEU A 49 -14.61 9.11 -18.88
N ALA A 50 -13.39 9.57 -19.14
CA ALA A 50 -13.13 10.52 -20.22
C ALA A 50 -13.49 9.94 -21.60
N LYS A 51 -13.18 8.66 -21.84
CA LYS A 51 -13.61 7.97 -23.08
C LYS A 51 -15.13 7.87 -23.19
N PHE A 52 -15.82 7.51 -22.10
CA PHE A 52 -17.28 7.47 -22.10
C PHE A 52 -17.93 8.84 -22.37
N GLY A 53 -17.36 9.93 -21.86
CA GLY A 53 -17.85 11.29 -22.16
C GLY A 53 -17.66 11.66 -23.64
N ASN A 54 -16.45 11.45 -24.16
CA ASN A 54 -16.09 11.84 -25.53
C ASN A 54 -16.78 10.98 -26.60
N ASP A 55 -16.97 9.68 -26.35
CA ASP A 55 -17.69 8.78 -27.26
C ASP A 55 -19.20 9.09 -27.34
N ASN A 56 -19.76 9.78 -26.32
CA ASN A 56 -21.15 10.21 -26.32
C ASN A 56 -21.34 11.59 -26.97
N GLU A 57 -20.39 12.51 -26.81
CA GLU A 57 -20.46 13.83 -27.46
C GLU A 57 -20.31 13.74 -28.99
N LYS A 58 -19.44 12.84 -29.50
CA LYS A 58 -19.26 12.63 -30.94
C LYS A 58 -20.51 12.15 -31.70
N LYS A 59 -21.52 11.64 -31.01
CA LYS A 59 -22.76 11.14 -31.65
C LYS A 59 -23.79 12.22 -31.95
N TYR A 60 -23.59 13.46 -31.49
CA TYR A 60 -24.53 14.56 -31.73
C TYR A 60 -24.23 15.37 -33.00
N ASP A 61 -23.04 15.23 -33.59
CA ASP A 61 -22.64 15.95 -34.80
C ASP A 61 -23.04 15.25 -36.12
N GLU A 62 -23.67 14.06 -36.04
CA GLU A 62 -24.11 13.27 -37.21
C GLU A 62 -25.63 13.37 -37.50
N ILE A 63 -26.34 14.37 -36.96
CA ILE A 63 -27.76 14.66 -37.27
C ILE A 63 -27.89 15.97 -38.04
#